data_AF-A0A858T0H3-F1
#
_entry.id   AF-A0A858T0H3-F1
#
_cell.length_a   1.000
_cell.length_b   1.000
_cell.length_c   1.000
_cell.angle_alpha   90.00
_cell.angle_beta   90.00
_cell.angle_gamma   90.00
#
_symmetry.space_group_name_H-M   'P 1'
#
loop_
_entity.id
_entity.type
_entity.pdbx_description
1 polymer ?
#
loop_
_entity_poly.entity_id
_entity_poly.type
_entity_poly.pdbx_seq_one_letter_code
_entity_poly.pdbx_strand_id
1 'polypeptide(L)' 'METYSLLREFADSWMLLLLFVIFVGIAFWVFRPGSRPVHRDTANMIFRNDDRPAPPGEDRK' A
#
# COMPACT_ATOMS: atom_id res chain seq x y z
N MET A 1 23.62 -33.22 15.99
CA MET A 1 24.44 -32.66 14.90
C MET A 1 23.66 -32.67 13.58
N GLU A 2 23.00 -33.78 13.21
CA GLU A 2 22.11 -33.88 12.04
C GLU A 2 21.06 -32.76 11.91
N THR A 3 20.22 -32.54 12.94
CA THR A 3 19.16 -31.52 12.91
C THR A 3 19.69 -30.08 12.82
N TYR A 4 20.81 -29.79 13.49
CA TYR A 4 21.46 -28.47 13.41
C TYR A 4 22.04 -28.23 12.01
N SER A 5 22.67 -29.25 11.41
CA SER A 5 23.19 -29.16 10.04
C SER A 5 22.06 -28.92 9.04
N LEU A 6 20.95 -29.64 9.16
CA LEU A 6 19.76 -29.47 8.32
C LEU A 6 19.19 -28.04 8.39
N LEU A 7 19.03 -27.52 9.61
CA LEU A 7 18.52 -26.16 9.83
C LEU A 7 19.51 -25.10 9.30
N ARG A 8 20.81 -25.34 9.48
CA ARG A 8 21.87 -24.48 8.97
C ARG A 8 21.91 -24.45 7.46
N GLU A 9 21.79 -25.60 6.80
CA GLU A 9 21.83 -25.69 5.33
C GLU A 9 20.60 -25.03 4.69
N PHE A 10 19.44 -25.15 5.36
CA PHE A 10 18.24 -24.39 5.00
C PHE A 10 18.41 -22.87 5.21
N ALA A 11 19.06 -22.47 6.30
CA ALA A 11 19.33 -21.05 6.61
C ALA A 11 20.41 -20.43 5.72
N ASP A 12 21.47 -21.18 5.38
CA ASP A 12 22.53 -20.78 4.45
C ASP A 12 22.04 -20.76 2.99
N SER A 13 20.80 -21.20 2.74
CA SER A 13 20.14 -21.07 1.45
C SER A 13 19.57 -19.65 1.22
N TRP A 14 19.29 -19.34 -0.05
CA TRP A 14 18.67 -18.07 -0.45
C TRP A 14 17.25 -17.86 0.09
N MET A 15 16.65 -18.86 0.74
CA MET A 15 15.27 -18.81 1.24
C MET A 15 15.07 -17.74 2.32
N LEU A 16 16.01 -17.61 3.27
CA LEU A 16 15.93 -16.61 4.33
C LEU A 16 15.97 -15.19 3.76
N LEU A 17 16.85 -14.96 2.77
CA LEU A 17 16.98 -13.67 2.11
C LEU A 17 15.72 -13.32 1.30
N LEU A 18 15.15 -14.29 0.59
CA LEU A 18 13.89 -14.13 -0.14
C LEU A 18 12.74 -13.75 0.81
N LEU A 19 12.59 -14.46 1.93
CA LEU A 19 11.55 -14.17 2.92
C LEU A 19 11.70 -12.75 3.48
N PHE A 20 12.94 -12.34 3.77
CA PHE A 20 13.26 -11.00 4.26
C PHE A 20 12.90 -9.92 3.23
N VAL A 21 13.28 -10.10 1.96
CA VAL A 21 12.96 -9.15 0.88
C VAL A 21 11.44 -9.04 0.68
N ILE A 22 10.72 -10.16 0.70
CA ILE A 22 9.24 -10.15 0.61
C ILE A 22 8.65 -9.39 1.79
N PHE A 23 9.07 -9.68 3.02
CA PHE A 23 8.59 -9.02 4.22
C PHE A 23 8.78 -7.49 4.14
N VAL A 24 9.99 -7.06 3.81
CA VAL A 24 10.32 -5.63 3.64
C VAL A 24 9.53 -5.02 2.48
N GLY A 25 9.37 -5.73 1.37
CA GLY A 25 8.57 -5.31 0.23
C GLY A 25 7.10 -5.07 0.59
N ILE A 26 6.49 -5.97 1.35
CA ILE A 26 5.11 -5.81 1.87
C ILE A 26 5.04 -4.63 2.85
N ALA A 27 6.00 -4.52 3.78
CA ALA A 27 6.03 -3.40 4.71
C ALA A 27 6.06 -2.05 3.96
N PHE A 28 6.96 -1.90 2.99
CA PHE A 28 7.00 -0.69 2.15
C PHE A 28 5.71 -0.47 1.36
N TRP A 29 5.08 -1.52 0.85
CA TRP A 29 3.80 -1.41 0.15
C TRP A 29 2.67 -0.93 1.05
N VAL A 30 2.57 -1.42 2.28
CA VAL A 30 1.56 -0.97 3.26
C VAL A 30 1.79 0.48 3.67
N PHE A 31 3.05 0.87 3.86
CA PHE A 31 3.39 2.26 4.18
C PHE A 31 3.38 3.20 2.97
N ARG A 32 3.19 2.70 1.74
CA ARG A 32 3.10 3.54 0.54
C ARG A 32 1.86 4.43 0.64
N PRO A 33 2.01 5.77 0.73
CA PRO A 33 0.89 6.68 0.87
C PRO A 33 0.22 6.90 -0.50
N GLY A 34 -0.42 5.87 -1.05
CA GLY A 34 -1.05 5.89 -2.38
C GLY A 34 -2.48 6.44 -2.39
N SER A 35 -3.21 6.32 -1.28
CA SER A 35 -4.67 6.55 -1.25
C SER A 35 -5.09 7.96 -0.81
N ARG A 36 -4.13 8.80 -0.40
CA ARG A 36 -4.38 10.18 0.05
C ARG A 36 -5.20 11.04 -0.94
N PRO A 37 -4.99 10.96 -2.28
CA PRO A 37 -5.75 11.79 -3.21
C PRO A 37 -7.23 11.39 -3.29
N VAL A 38 -7.52 10.08 -3.34
CA VAL A 38 -8.88 9.55 -3.51
C VAL A 38 -9.73 9.83 -2.26
N HIS A 39 -9.17 9.63 -1.07
CA HIS A 39 -9.89 9.93 0.18
C HIS A 39 -10.18 11.41 0.35
N ARG A 40 -9.28 12.29 -0.11
CA ARG A 40 -9.49 13.74 -0.09
C ARG A 40 -10.60 14.17 -1.05
N ASP A 41 -10.68 13.54 -2.21
CA ASP A 41 -11.68 13.88 -3.23
C ASP A 41 -13.10 13.46 -2.79
N THR A 42 -13.24 12.25 -2.23
CA THR A 42 -14.53 11.79 -1.67
C THR A 42 -14.97 12.62 -0.47
N ALA A 43 -14.06 13.00 0.43
CA ALA A 43 -14.40 13.82 1.59
C ALA A 43 -14.88 15.23 1.22
N ASN A 44 -14.38 15.78 0.11
CA ASN A 44 -14.78 17.11 -0.38
C ASN A 44 -15.96 17.04 -1.37
N MET A 45 -16.51 15.87 -1.67
CA MET A 45 -17.60 15.72 -2.65
C MET A 45 -18.87 16.49 -2.26
N ILE A 46 -19.22 16.51 -0.97
CA ILE A 46 -20.39 17.24 -0.47
C ILE A 46 -20.11 18.75 -0.36
N PHE A 47 -18.87 19.13 -0.01
CA PHE A 47 -18.45 20.53 0.15
C PHE A 47 -17.99 21.20 -1.15
N ARG A 48 -17.92 20.46 -2.27
CA ARG A 48 -17.42 20.93 -3.58
C ARG A 48 -18.11 22.19 -4.08
N ASN A 49 -19.35 22.43 -3.68
CA ASN A 49 -20.16 23.58 -4.10
C ASN A 49 -20.60 24.46 -2.92
N ASP A 50 -19.92 24.38 -1.77
CA ASP A 50 -20.31 25.13 -0.56
C ASP A 50 -20.07 26.64 -0.72
N ASP A 51 -18.96 27.03 -1.36
CA ASP A 51 -18.64 28.44 -1.64
C ASP A 51 -19.43 29.05 -2.81
N ARG A 52 -19.90 28.21 -3.75
CA ARG A 52 -20.64 28.66 -4.93
C ARG A 52 -21.40 27.51 -5.59
N PRO A 53 -22.61 27.77 -6.11
CA PRO A 53 -23.39 26.75 -6.82
C PRO A 53 -22.65 26.26 -8.07
N ALA A 54 -22.85 24.99 -8.41
CA ALA A 54 -22.27 24.39 -9.61
C ALA A 54 -22.71 25.16 -10.88
N PRO A 55 -21.79 25.43 -11.82
CA PRO A 55 -22.16 26.09 -13.07
C PRO A 55 -23.13 25.21 -13.88
N PRO A 56 -24.03 25.81 -14.68
CA PRO A 56 -25.03 25.05 -15.44
C PRO A 56 -24.36 24.08 -16.43
N GLY A 57 -24.64 22.78 -16.33
CA GLY A 57 -24.16 21.74 -17.26
C GLY A 57 -23.06 20.81 -16.74
N GLU A 58 -22.64 20.93 -15.47
CA GLU A 58 -21.62 20.07 -14.84
C GLU A 58 -22.18 18.81 -14.13
N ASP A 59 -23.48 18.54 -14.34
CA ASP A 59 -24.26 17.41 -13.83
C ASP A 59 -24.10 16.11 -14.66
N ARG A 60 -23.25 16.15 -15.70
CA ARG A 60 -23.01 15.02 -16.62
C ARG A 60 -21.55 14.61 -16.70
N LYS A 61 -20.92 14.14 -15.61
CA LYS A 61 -19.69 13.34 -15.67
C LYS A 61 -19.63 12.30 -14.56
#